data_AF-A0A7V0ZHR5-F1
#
_entry.id   AF-A0A7V0ZHR5-F1
#
_cell.length_a   1.000
_cell.length_b   1.000
_cell.length_c   1.000
_cell.angle_alpha   90.00
_cell.angle_beta   90.00
_cell.angle_gamma   90.00
#
_symmetry.space_group_name_H-M   'P 1'
#
loop_
_entity.id
_entity.type
_entity.pdbx_description
1 polymer ?
#
loop_
_entity_poly.entity_id
_entity_poly.type
_entity_poly.pdbx_seq_one_letter_code
_entity_poly.pdbx_strand_id
1 'polypeptide(L)'
;MKLSRRSKKLATVLLETAQDASGEVYTSLQYIDNLLKKDARFKSLFLSKRITLDQKVDVYRSVLAEVCHPIAIEFLGLILKEKSVLLVRQVILAYTHLYKNKEGIVAVTAHVANEMEQDVIKSFKENLEIVLAKKVDLNIQLDRQLLGGIKLRIENTFLDASLKNNLNRLRGELLQS
;
A
#
# COMPACT_ATOMS: atom_id res chain seq x y z
N MET A 1 7.79 -8.80 -1.64
CA MET A 1 9.14 -8.19 -1.57
C MET A 1 9.49 -7.94 -0.12
N LYS A 2 10.60 -8.49 0.40
CA LYS A 2 11.04 -8.21 1.78
C LYS A 2 11.42 -6.73 1.89
N LEU A 3 10.71 -5.98 2.74
CA LEU A 3 11.07 -4.60 3.06
C LEU A 3 12.48 -4.59 3.67
N SER A 4 13.39 -3.81 3.10
CA SER A 4 14.74 -3.70 3.65
C SER A 4 14.70 -3.10 5.07
N ARG A 5 15.57 -3.56 5.96
CA ARG A 5 15.66 -3.06 7.36
C ARG A 5 15.90 -1.54 7.39
N ARG A 6 16.62 -1.02 6.39
CA ARG A 6 16.87 0.42 6.21
C ARG A 6 15.60 1.17 5.82
N SER A 7 14.82 0.64 4.88
CA SER A 7 13.56 1.28 4.45
C SER A 7 12.56 1.40 5.59
N LYS A 8 12.48 0.39 6.46
CA LYS A 8 11.66 0.44 7.68
C LYS A 8 12.13 1.55 8.63
N LYS A 9 13.44 1.65 8.88
CA LYS A 9 14.00 2.68 9.77
C LYS A 9 13.77 4.10 9.24
N LEU A 10 13.92 4.31 7.93
CA LEU A 10 13.63 5.61 7.32
C LEU A 10 12.14 5.95 7.41
N ALA A 11 11.25 4.98 7.18
CA ALA A 11 9.83 5.18 7.30
C ALA A 11 9.38 5.49 8.73
N THR A 12 9.98 4.84 9.74
CA THR A 12 9.67 5.14 11.16
C THR A 12 10.10 6.55 11.53
N VAL A 13 11.32 6.96 11.15
CA VAL A 13 11.81 8.32 11.40
C VAL A 13 10.93 9.36 10.70
N LEU A 14 10.50 9.08 9.46
CA LEU A 14 9.59 9.96 8.73
C LEU A 14 8.23 10.10 9.44
N LEU A 15 7.70 8.99 9.97
CA LEU A 15 6.43 8.99 10.70
C LEU A 15 6.51 9.76 12.02
N GLU A 16 7.62 9.59 12.75
CA GLU A 16 7.90 10.34 13.98
C GLU A 16 8.01 11.84 13.69
N THR A 17 8.73 12.21 12.62
CA THR A 17 8.90 13.61 12.20
C THR A 17 7.60 14.22 11.70
N ALA A 18 6.75 13.43 11.04
CA ALA A 18 5.49 13.90 10.49
C ALA A 18 4.39 14.06 11.56
N GLN A 19 4.49 13.40 12.72
CA GLN A 19 3.58 13.47 13.88
C GLN A 19 2.10 13.79 13.53
N ASP A 20 1.74 15.08 13.49
CA ASP A 20 0.39 15.62 13.23
C ASP A 20 0.06 15.74 11.73
N ALA A 21 1.05 16.01 10.88
CA ALA A 21 0.95 16.10 9.41
C ALA A 21 1.06 14.73 8.70
N SER A 22 0.90 13.62 9.43
CA SER A 22 1.10 12.27 8.89
C SER A 22 0.20 11.93 7.69
N GLY A 23 -1.03 12.45 7.65
CA GLY A 23 -1.95 12.27 6.51
C GLY A 23 -1.56 13.08 5.26
N GLU A 24 -1.06 14.30 5.44
CA GLU A 24 -0.60 15.16 4.33
C GLU A 24 0.68 14.61 3.71
N VAL A 25 1.61 14.14 4.55
CA VAL A 25 2.83 13.46 4.12
C VAL A 25 2.48 12.17 3.40
N TYR A 26 1.51 11.38 3.90
CA TYR A 26 1.03 10.19 3.20
C TYR A 26 0.54 10.50 1.78
N THR A 27 -0.30 11.53 1.64
CA THR A 27 -0.85 11.95 0.33
C THR A 27 0.25 12.41 -0.62
N SER A 28 1.20 13.20 -0.10
CA SER A 28 2.38 13.66 -0.84
C SER A 28 3.24 12.47 -1.34
N LEU A 29 3.48 11.48 -0.49
CA LEU A 29 4.26 10.29 -0.86
C LEU A 29 3.54 9.42 -1.90
N GLN A 30 2.21 9.28 -1.82
CA GLN A 30 1.43 8.58 -2.83
C GLN A 30 1.47 9.30 -4.18
N TYR A 31 1.43 10.64 -4.18
CA TYR A 31 1.61 11.43 -5.38
C TYR A 31 2.99 11.21 -6.02
N ILE A 32 4.05 11.23 -5.20
CA ILE A 32 5.42 10.97 -5.67
C ILE A 32 5.58 9.55 -6.23
N ASP A 33 5.01 8.53 -5.59
CA ASP A 33 5.05 7.16 -6.14
C ASP A 33 4.33 7.05 -7.48
N ASN A 34 3.18 7.72 -7.61
CA ASN A 34 2.45 7.80 -8.88
C ASN A 34 3.23 8.53 -9.97
N LEU A 35 3.91 9.64 -9.66
CA LEU A 35 4.78 10.33 -10.60
C LEU A 35 5.94 9.44 -11.06
N LEU A 36 6.58 8.72 -10.13
CA LEU A 36 7.65 7.76 -10.44
C LEU A 36 7.17 6.56 -11.27
N LYS A 37 5.87 6.23 -11.21
CA LYS A 37 5.24 5.17 -12.02
C LYS A 37 4.83 5.67 -13.41
N LYS A 38 4.18 6.82 -13.49
CA LYS A 38 3.53 7.32 -14.71
C LYS A 38 4.45 8.15 -15.60
N ASP A 39 5.32 8.98 -15.02
CA ASP A 39 6.20 9.86 -15.81
C ASP A 39 7.62 9.28 -15.93
N ALA A 40 7.91 8.74 -17.11
CA ALA A 40 9.24 8.22 -17.45
C ALA A 40 10.34 9.30 -17.42
N ARG A 41 9.99 10.57 -17.70
CA ARG A 41 10.94 11.69 -17.67
C ARG A 41 11.32 11.99 -16.23
N PHE A 42 10.35 12.01 -15.31
CA PHE A 42 10.61 12.21 -13.88
C PHE A 42 11.52 11.11 -13.33
N LYS A 43 11.26 9.85 -13.70
CA LYS A 43 12.12 8.72 -13.36
C LYS A 43 13.52 8.83 -13.97
N SER A 44 13.64 9.27 -15.22
CA SER A 44 14.92 9.49 -15.90
C SER A 44 15.75 10.59 -15.22
N LEU A 45 15.12 11.73 -14.86
CA LEU A 45 15.76 12.81 -14.11
C LEU A 45 16.28 12.32 -12.75
N PHE A 46 15.49 11.49 -12.06
CA PHE A 46 15.91 10.89 -10.80
C PHE A 46 17.18 10.04 -10.97
N LEU A 47 17.25 9.22 -12.01
CA LEU A 47 18.38 8.31 -12.29
C LEU A 47 19.58 8.97 -12.99
N SER A 48 19.39 10.14 -13.59
CA SER A 48 20.43 10.82 -14.37
C SER A 48 21.66 11.15 -13.54
N LYS A 49 22.86 10.81 -14.03
CA LYS A 49 24.14 11.18 -13.39
C LYS A 49 24.68 12.54 -13.86
N ARG A 50 24.07 13.13 -14.88
CA ARG A 50 24.54 14.38 -15.51
C ARG A 50 24.16 15.64 -14.73
N ILE A 51 23.17 15.54 -13.85
CA ILE A 51 22.66 16.65 -13.04
C ILE A 51 23.17 16.46 -11.61
N THR A 52 23.71 17.53 -11.01
CA THR A 52 24.18 17.51 -9.62
C THR A 52 23.01 17.32 -8.66
N LEU A 53 23.29 16.83 -7.45
CA LEU A 53 22.24 16.59 -6.46
C LEU A 53 21.50 17.87 -6.08
N ASP A 54 22.22 18.99 -5.92
CA ASP A 54 21.63 20.27 -5.56
C ASP A 54 20.65 20.77 -6.64
N GLN A 55 21.06 20.73 -7.91
CA GLN A 55 20.19 21.09 -9.03
C GLN A 55 18.92 20.23 -9.10
N LYS A 56 19.02 18.94 -8.75
CA LYS A 56 17.84 18.07 -8.68
C LYS A 56 16.92 18.47 -7.54
N VAL A 57 17.48 18.71 -6.35
CA VAL A 57 16.70 19.12 -5.18
C VAL A 57 15.97 20.43 -5.45
N ASP A 58 16.62 21.39 -6.11
CA ASP A 58 16.00 22.67 -6.48
C ASP A 58 14.84 22.49 -7.47
N VAL A 59 15.01 21.63 -8.49
CA VAL A 59 13.92 21.29 -9.42
C VAL A 59 12.77 20.58 -8.71
N TYR A 60 13.06 19.67 -7.77
CA TYR A 60 11.99 19.01 -7.02
C TYR A 60 11.30 19.96 -6.07
N ARG A 61 12.02 20.88 -5.42
CA ARG A 61 11.42 21.94 -4.59
C ARG A 61 10.50 22.82 -5.42
N SER A 62 10.93 23.28 -6.60
CA SER A 62 10.08 24.14 -7.43
C SER A 62 8.82 23.44 -7.95
N VAL A 63 8.93 22.16 -8.32
CA VAL A 63 7.79 21.39 -8.87
C VAL A 63 6.86 20.85 -7.78
N LEU A 64 7.40 20.47 -6.62
CA LEU A 64 6.62 19.80 -5.56
C LEU A 64 6.21 20.75 -4.44
N ALA A 65 6.72 21.99 -4.36
CA ALA A 65 6.34 22.94 -3.31
C ALA A 65 4.84 23.28 -3.30
N GLU A 66 4.19 23.29 -4.47
CA GLU A 66 2.75 23.60 -4.56
C GLU A 66 1.84 22.41 -4.20
N VAL A 67 2.38 21.17 -4.20
CA VAL A 67 1.56 19.95 -4.16
C VAL A 67 1.92 19.05 -2.96
N CYS A 68 3.16 19.11 -2.48
CA CYS A 68 3.68 18.20 -1.46
C CYS A 68 4.09 18.95 -0.20
N HIS A 69 3.90 18.30 0.95
CA HIS A 69 4.34 18.82 2.24
C HIS A 69 5.89 18.92 2.30
N PRO A 70 6.47 19.95 2.93
CA PRO A 70 7.93 20.16 3.00
C PRO A 70 8.72 18.94 3.49
N ILE A 71 8.17 18.21 4.47
CA ILE A 71 8.78 16.98 5.01
C ILE A 71 8.96 15.91 3.92
N ALA A 72 8.00 15.76 3.01
CA ALA A 72 8.09 14.79 1.92
C ALA A 72 9.15 15.19 0.88
N ILE A 73 9.33 16.50 0.65
CA ILE A 73 10.34 17.05 -0.25
C ILE A 73 11.75 16.85 0.32
N GLU A 74 11.96 17.18 1.60
CA GLU A 74 13.25 16.96 2.27
C GLU A 74 13.63 15.48 2.32
N PHE A 75 12.64 14.62 2.55
CA PHE A 75 12.82 13.18 2.46
C PHE A 75 13.24 12.71 1.07
N LEU A 76 12.63 13.26 0.01
CA LEU A 76 13.05 12.98 -1.37
C LEU A 76 14.50 13.43 -1.59
N GLY A 77 14.88 14.60 -1.08
CA GLY A 77 16.26 15.11 -1.06
C GLY A 77 17.26 14.15 -0.43
N LEU A 78 16.91 13.58 0.73
CA LEU A 78 17.74 12.61 1.42
C LEU A 78 17.92 11.32 0.61
N ILE A 79 16.87 10.79 -0.01
CA ILE A 79 16.95 9.55 -0.79
C ILE A 79 17.60 9.75 -2.17
N LEU A 80 17.53 10.96 -2.75
CA LEU A 80 18.21 11.28 -4.00
C LEU A 80 19.73 11.03 -3.93
N LYS A 81 20.33 11.16 -2.74
CA LYS A 81 21.75 10.82 -2.50
C LYS A 81 22.06 9.34 -2.78
N GLU A 82 21.12 8.45 -2.47
CA GLU A 82 21.24 7.00 -2.68
C GLU A 82 20.99 6.57 -4.13
N LYS A 83 20.43 7.45 -4.98
CA LYS A 83 20.13 7.21 -6.41
C LYS A 83 19.26 5.96 -6.67
N SER A 84 18.55 5.48 -5.66
CA SER A 84 17.78 4.23 -5.73
C SER A 84 16.28 4.49 -5.73
N VAL A 85 15.67 4.44 -6.92
CA VAL A 85 14.20 4.52 -7.08
C VAL A 85 13.51 3.37 -6.35
N LEU A 86 14.15 2.19 -6.32
CA LEU A 86 13.62 1.03 -5.60
C LEU A 86 13.54 1.31 -4.10
N LEU A 87 14.53 1.99 -3.54
CA LEU A 87 14.55 2.36 -2.12
C LEU A 87 13.43 3.34 -1.80
N VAL A 88 13.22 4.38 -2.62
CA VAL A 88 12.10 5.34 -2.47
C VAL A 88 10.79 4.59 -2.36
N ARG A 89 10.50 3.69 -3.32
CA ARG A 89 9.27 2.89 -3.31
C ARG A 89 9.14 2.02 -2.07
N GLN A 90 10.22 1.37 -1.64
CA GLN A 90 10.20 0.54 -0.44
C GLN A 90 9.91 1.35 0.82
N VAL A 91 10.42 2.58 0.92
CA VAL A 91 10.14 3.46 2.05
C VAL A 91 8.69 3.97 2.00
N ILE A 92 8.17 4.36 0.83
CA ILE A 92 6.77 4.78 0.66
C ILE A 92 5.82 3.64 1.07
N LEU A 93 6.11 2.41 0.65
CA LEU A 93 5.35 1.22 1.06
C LEU A 93 5.44 0.97 2.56
N ALA A 94 6.63 1.11 3.15
CA ALA A 94 6.82 0.97 4.59
C ALA A 94 6.05 2.03 5.38
N TYR A 95 6.10 3.28 4.93
CA TYR A 95 5.38 4.39 5.54
C TYR A 95 3.87 4.18 5.43
N THR A 96 3.37 3.75 4.27
CA THR A 96 1.96 3.43 4.06
C THR A 96 1.48 2.38 5.06
N HIS A 97 2.26 1.33 5.29
CA HIS A 97 1.93 0.30 6.27
C HIS A 97 1.94 0.83 7.70
N LEU A 98 2.92 1.65 8.07
CA LEU A 98 3.00 2.24 9.42
C LEU A 98 1.87 3.24 9.66
N TYR A 99 1.55 4.07 8.67
CA TYR A 99 0.45 5.02 8.71
C TYR A 99 -0.90 4.31 8.87
N LYS A 100 -1.16 3.28 8.04
CA LYS A 100 -2.37 2.45 8.17
C LYS A 100 -2.48 1.81 9.54
N ASN A 101 -1.39 1.27 10.08
CA ASN A 101 -1.38 0.71 11.43
C ASN A 101 -1.67 1.77 12.50
N LYS A 102 -1.13 2.99 12.37
CA LYS A 102 -1.36 4.11 13.32
C LYS A 102 -2.81 4.60 13.28
N GLU A 103 -3.39 4.69 12.09
CA GLU A 103 -4.81 5.05 11.88
C GLU A 103 -5.78 3.90 12.20
N GLY A 104 -5.28 2.71 12.53
CA GLY A 104 -6.10 1.52 12.76
C GLY A 104 -6.80 0.99 11.52
N ILE A 105 -6.29 1.28 10.33
CA ILE A 105 -6.84 0.79 9.06
C ILE A 105 -6.44 -0.68 8.87
N VAL A 106 -7.43 -1.57 8.82
CA VAL A 106 -7.21 -3.01 8.63
C VAL A 106 -7.19 -3.32 7.14
N ALA A 107 -6.09 -3.87 6.65
CA ALA A 107 -6.00 -4.34 5.27
C ALA A 107 -6.70 -5.70 5.11
N VAL A 108 -7.77 -5.73 4.30
CA VAL A 108 -8.51 -6.95 4.00
C VAL A 108 -8.33 -7.29 2.53
N THR A 109 -7.76 -8.46 2.24
CA THR A 109 -7.65 -8.96 0.87
C THR A 109 -8.77 -9.96 0.60
N ALA A 110 -9.70 -9.61 -0.27
CA ALA A 110 -10.77 -10.51 -0.69
C ALA A 110 -10.39 -11.19 -2.00
N HIS A 111 -10.30 -12.52 -1.98
CA HIS A 111 -10.15 -13.35 -3.16
C HIS A 111 -11.53 -13.84 -3.62
N VAL A 112 -11.88 -13.52 -4.85
CA VAL A 112 -13.20 -13.78 -5.42
C VAL A 112 -13.05 -14.52 -6.75
N ALA A 113 -13.97 -15.45 -7.01
CA ALA A 113 -13.96 -16.25 -8.24
C ALA A 113 -14.31 -15.41 -9.48
N ASN A 114 -15.27 -14.50 -9.33
CA ASN A 114 -15.78 -13.62 -10.39
C ASN A 114 -15.68 -12.15 -9.99
N GLU A 115 -15.68 -11.29 -10.99
CA GLU A 115 -15.69 -9.84 -10.81
C GLU A 115 -16.98 -9.42 -10.12
N MET A 116 -16.85 -8.72 -8.99
CA MET A 116 -17.98 -8.24 -8.20
C MET A 116 -18.34 -6.82 -8.63
N GLU A 117 -19.63 -6.49 -8.65
CA GLU A 117 -20.10 -5.13 -8.88
C GLU A 117 -19.64 -4.17 -7.78
N GLN A 118 -19.38 -2.91 -8.16
CA GLN A 118 -18.86 -1.89 -7.24
C GLN A 118 -19.79 -1.60 -6.06
N ASP A 119 -21.11 -1.74 -6.24
CA ASP A 119 -22.08 -1.54 -5.16
C ASP A 119 -21.99 -2.64 -4.11
N VAL A 120 -21.84 -3.90 -4.54
CA VAL A 120 -21.63 -5.02 -3.62
C VAL A 120 -20.32 -4.86 -2.85
N ILE A 121 -19.27 -4.34 -3.50
CA ILE A 121 -17.97 -4.07 -2.89
C ILE A 121 -18.10 -3.00 -1.79
N LYS A 122 -18.85 -1.92 -2.04
CA LYS A 122 -19.08 -0.85 -1.06
C LYS A 122 -19.86 -1.35 0.15
N SER A 123 -21.00 -2.02 -0.06
CA SER A 123 -21.79 -2.59 1.03
C SER A 123 -21.01 -3.64 1.82
N PHE A 124 -20.14 -4.41 1.15
CA PHE A 124 -19.27 -5.38 1.82
C PHE A 124 -18.19 -4.70 2.66
N LYS A 125 -17.60 -3.61 2.15
CA LYS A 125 -16.65 -2.78 2.90
C LYS A 125 -17.31 -2.18 4.14
N GLU A 126 -18.50 -1.59 4.00
CA GLU A 126 -19.26 -1.01 5.13
C GLU A 126 -19.56 -2.06 6.20
N ASN A 127 -20.03 -3.24 5.80
CA ASN A 127 -20.27 -4.34 6.73
C ASN A 127 -18.99 -4.78 7.45
N LEU A 128 -17.86 -4.86 6.76
CA LEU A 128 -16.58 -5.17 7.40
C LEU A 128 -16.12 -4.05 8.34
N GLU A 129 -16.31 -2.77 7.99
CA GLU A 129 -15.99 -1.65 8.87
C GLU A 129 -16.81 -1.68 10.17
N ILE A 130 -18.10 -2.06 10.07
CA ILE A 130 -18.98 -2.25 11.23
C ILE A 130 -18.51 -3.42 12.10
N VAL A 131 -18.24 -4.58 11.48
CA VAL A 131 -17.86 -5.81 12.22
C VAL A 131 -16.47 -5.67 12.86
N LEU A 132 -15.52 -5.00 12.19
CA LEU A 132 -14.17 -4.80 12.71
C LEU A 132 -14.01 -3.53 13.57
N ALA A 133 -15.03 -2.66 13.64
CA ALA A 133 -15.01 -1.36 14.30
C ALA A 133 -13.79 -0.48 13.91
N LYS A 134 -13.26 -0.69 12.70
CA LYS A 134 -12.02 -0.10 12.18
C LYS A 134 -12.21 0.21 10.69
N LYS A 135 -11.52 1.23 10.18
CA LYS A 135 -11.50 1.53 8.74
C LYS A 135 -10.90 0.35 7.99
N VAL A 136 -11.54 -0.10 6.91
CA VAL A 136 -11.09 -1.27 6.15
C VAL A 136 -10.54 -0.81 4.81
N ASP A 137 -9.31 -1.22 4.51
CA ASP A 137 -8.75 -1.09 3.17
C ASP A 137 -8.94 -2.41 2.42
N LEU A 138 -9.99 -2.47 1.60
CA LEU A 138 -10.40 -3.67 0.87
C LEU A 138 -9.63 -3.77 -0.46
N ASN A 139 -8.80 -4.80 -0.60
CA ASN A 139 -8.11 -5.13 -1.83
C ASN A 139 -8.74 -6.38 -2.45
N ILE A 140 -9.28 -6.27 -3.66
CA ILE A 140 -9.97 -7.39 -4.34
C ILE A 140 -9.02 -8.03 -5.34
N GLN A 141 -8.83 -9.34 -5.21
CA GLN A 141 -8.03 -10.14 -6.13
C GLN A 141 -8.92 -11.19 -6.79
N LEU A 142 -8.91 -11.24 -8.11
CA LEU A 142 -9.58 -12.29 -8.88
C LEU A 142 -8.72 -13.55 -8.86
N ASP A 143 -9.26 -14.61 -8.28
CA ASP A 143 -8.64 -15.93 -8.28
C ASP A 143 -9.56 -16.94 -8.95
N ARG A 144 -9.26 -17.26 -10.22
CA ARG A 144 -10.01 -18.21 -11.04
C ARG A 144 -9.87 -19.67 -10.58
N GLN A 145 -8.98 -19.97 -9.61
CA GLN A 145 -8.91 -21.30 -9.00
C GLN A 145 -10.04 -21.55 -8.00
N LEU A 146 -10.75 -20.49 -7.58
CA LEU A 146 -11.97 -20.60 -6.81
C LEU A 146 -13.11 -21.06 -7.73
N LEU A 147 -13.66 -22.25 -7.45
CA LEU A 147 -14.86 -22.76 -8.10
C LEU A 147 -16.12 -21.93 -7.74
N GLY A 148 -16.05 -21.15 -6.67
CA GLY A 148 -17.08 -20.22 -6.19
C GLY A 148 -16.95 -19.91 -4.70
N GLY A 149 -17.60 -18.84 -4.25
CA GLY A 149 -17.49 -18.29 -2.89
C GLY A 149 -16.38 -17.25 -2.71
N ILE A 150 -16.20 -16.76 -1.48
CA ILE A 150 -15.27 -15.67 -1.15
C ILE A 150 -14.24 -16.18 -0.13
N LYS A 151 -12.96 -15.88 -0.38
CA LYS A 151 -11.89 -16.07 0.61
C LYS A 151 -11.39 -14.72 1.07
N LEU A 152 -11.56 -14.41 2.35
CA LEU A 152 -11.07 -13.17 2.93
C LEU A 152 -9.78 -13.45 3.69
N ARG A 153 -8.80 -12.57 3.52
CA ARG A 153 -7.60 -12.51 4.33
C ARG A 153 -7.60 -11.20 5.07
N ILE A 154 -7.80 -11.26 6.38
CA ILE A 154 -7.77 -10.13 7.30
C ILE A 154 -6.45 -10.24 8.06
N GLU A 155 -5.44 -9.45 7.67
CA GLU A 155 -4.07 -9.55 8.22
C GLU A 155 -3.49 -10.98 8.18
N ASN A 156 -3.53 -11.67 9.32
CA ASN A 156 -3.08 -13.06 9.52
C ASN A 156 -4.22 -14.08 9.61
N THR A 157 -5.47 -13.63 9.66
CA THR A 157 -6.65 -14.49 9.74
C THR A 157 -7.19 -14.75 8.34
N PHE A 158 -7.37 -16.02 8.01
CA PHE A 158 -8.04 -16.44 6.78
C PHE A 158 -9.47 -16.85 7.11
N LEU A 159 -10.43 -16.20 6.46
CA LEU A 159 -11.83 -16.56 6.51
C LEU A 159 -12.22 -17.12 5.14
N ASP A 160 -12.28 -18.45 5.05
CA ASP A 160 -12.52 -19.18 3.81
C ASP A 160 -13.97 -19.68 3.76
N ALA A 161 -14.81 -18.96 3.02
CA ALA A 161 -16.18 -19.35 2.70
C ALA A 161 -16.30 -19.87 1.26
N SER A 162 -15.24 -20.52 0.73
CA SER A 162 -15.26 -21.07 -0.62
C SER A 162 -16.05 -22.38 -0.70
N LEU A 163 -16.77 -22.58 -1.80
CA LEU A 163 -17.52 -23.81 -2.08
C LEU A 163 -16.62 -25.05 -2.08
N LYS A 164 -15.35 -24.89 -2.47
CA LYS A 164 -14.33 -25.94 -2.43
C LYS A 164 -14.09 -26.46 -1.02
N ASN A 165 -14.09 -25.57 -0.01
CA ASN A 165 -13.88 -25.96 1.38
C ASN A 165 -15.11 -26.70 1.94
N ASN A 166 -16.31 -26.25 1.62
CA ASN A 166 -17.54 -26.96 2.00
C ASN A 166 -17.63 -28.37 1.41
N LEU A 167 -17.27 -28.52 0.12
CA LEU A 167 -17.22 -29.83 -0.55
C LEU A 167 -16.16 -30.74 0.07
N ASN A 168 -14.97 -30.22 0.39
CA ASN A 168 -13.92 -30.99 1.06
C ASN A 168 -14.32 -31.42 2.48
N ARG A 169 -15.02 -30.56 3.23
CA ARG A 169 -15.52 -30.87 4.57
C ARG A 169 -16.54 -32.01 4.54
N LEU A 170 -17.50 -31.94 3.61
CA LEU A 170 -18.47 -33.02 3.36
C LEU A 170 -17.79 -34.33 2.95
N ARG A 171 -16.77 -34.28 2.08
CA ARG A 171 -16.01 -35.46 1.67
C ARG A 171 -15.25 -36.09 2.85
N GLY A 172 -14.70 -35.27 3.74
CA GLY A 172 -14.02 -35.73 4.96
C GLY A 172 -14.96 -36.44 5.93
N GLU A 173 -16.15 -35.88 6.16
CA GLU A 173 -17.19 -36.48 7.02
C GLU A 173 -17.67 -37.83 6.47
N LEU A 174 -17.82 -37.95 5.15
CA LEU A 174 -18.24 -39.18 4.48
C LEU A 174 -17.16 -40.26 4.38
N LEU A 175 -15.88 -39.91 4.50
CA LEU A 175 -14.76 -40.88 4.49
C LEU A 175 -14.37 -41.35 5.90
N GLN A 176 -14.87 -40.68 6.95
CA GLN A 176 -14.72 -41.09 8.35
C GLN A 176 -15.93 -41.88 8.89
N SER A 177 -16.97 -42.06 8.08
CA SER A 177 -18.15 -42.89 8.36
C SER A 177 -18.05 -44.21 7.60
#